data_AF-A0A0E4FZS5-F1
#
_entry.id   AF-A0A0E4FZS5-F1
#
_cell.length_a   1.000
_cell.length_b   1.000
_cell.length_c   1.000
_cell.angle_alpha   90.00
_cell.angle_beta   90.00
_cell.angle_gamma   90.00
#
_symmetry.space_group_name_H-M   'P 1'
#
loop_
_entity.id
_entity.type
_entity.pdbx_description
1 polymer ?
#
loop_
_entity_poly.entity_id
_entity_poly.type
_entity_poly.pdbx_seq_one_letter_code
_entity_poly.pdbx_strand_id
1 'polypeptide(L)' 'MKKPTAHVDEIAPRIIQRADVAPADGFTLVVDGHFKTRYDSETAAREAGAELLGRFPMLQILVYDAATGMRSPLQ' A
#
# COMPACT_ATOMS: atom_id res chain seq x y z
N MET A 1 24.84 1.52 -42.95
CA MET A 1 25.54 1.78 -41.66
C MET A 1 25.03 3.13 -41.17
N LYS A 2 24.43 3.38 -40.00
CA LYS A 2 24.24 2.66 -38.74
C LYS A 2 22.84 3.09 -38.22
N LYS A 3 21.99 2.15 -37.81
CA LYS A 3 20.70 2.46 -37.16
C LYS A 3 21.00 3.01 -35.76
N PRO A 4 20.34 4.08 -35.27
CA PRO A 4 20.48 4.48 -33.88
C PRO A 4 19.75 3.44 -33.03
N THR A 5 20.53 2.61 -32.33
CA THR A 5 20.03 1.73 -31.28
C THR A 5 19.39 2.61 -30.22
N ALA A 6 18.06 2.54 -30.12
CA ALA A 6 17.35 3.08 -28.98
C ALA A 6 17.90 2.36 -27.74
N HIS A 7 18.58 3.11 -26.87
CA HIS A 7 18.83 2.71 -25.50
C HIS A 7 17.44 2.45 -24.89
N VAL A 8 17.08 1.18 -24.79
CA VAL A 8 16.03 0.74 -23.89
C VAL A 8 16.62 0.97 -22.51
N ASP A 9 16.36 2.16 -22.00
CA ASP A 9 16.54 2.47 -20.59
C ASP A 9 15.86 1.34 -19.82
N GLU A 10 16.69 0.64 -19.06
CA GLU A 10 16.35 -0.53 -18.28
C GLU A 10 15.12 -0.17 -17.46
N ILE A 11 13.96 -0.67 -17.87
CA ILE A 11 12.71 -0.49 -17.15
C ILE A 11 12.94 -1.22 -15.84
N ALA A 12 13.42 -0.50 -14.82
CA ALA A 12 13.58 -0.99 -13.46
C ALA A 12 12.33 -1.82 -13.18
N PRO A 13 12.46 -3.11 -12.81
CA PRO A 13 11.33 -4.01 -12.74
C PRO A 13 10.29 -3.32 -11.90
N ARG A 14 9.21 -2.87 -12.55
CA ARG A 14 8.08 -2.31 -11.85
C ARG A 14 7.67 -3.47 -10.97
N ILE A 15 7.93 -3.38 -9.67
CA ILE A 15 7.44 -4.35 -8.71
C ILE A 15 5.93 -4.12 -8.76
N ILE A 16 5.28 -4.79 -9.71
CA ILE A 16 3.83 -4.86 -9.82
C ILE A 16 3.47 -5.70 -8.60
N GLN A 17 3.39 -5.06 -7.42
CA GLN A 17 2.68 -5.62 -6.29
C GLN A 17 1.26 -5.82 -6.80
N ARG A 18 0.96 -7.07 -7.15
CA ARG A 18 -0.39 -7.47 -7.52
C ARG A 18 -1.27 -7.06 -6.35
N ALA A 19 -2.36 -6.34 -6.62
CA ALA A 19 -3.30 -5.90 -5.59
C ALA A 19 -3.88 -7.08 -4.77
N ASP A 20 -3.89 -8.29 -5.34
CA ASP A 20 -4.29 -9.54 -4.69
C ASP A 20 -3.20 -10.20 -3.82
N VAL A 21 -1.93 -9.79 -3.95
CA VAL A 21 -0.84 -10.37 -3.17
C VAL A 21 -0.70 -9.56 -1.90
N ALA A 22 -1.13 -10.15 -0.78
CA ALA A 22 -0.84 -9.63 0.54
C ALA A 22 0.67 -9.34 0.60
N PRO A 23 1.09 -8.12 0.98
CA PRO A 23 2.50 -7.81 1.08
C PRO A 23 3.18 -8.83 1.99
N ALA A 24 4.42 -9.20 1.69
CA ALA A 24 5.12 -10.21 2.51
C ALA A 24 5.36 -9.72 3.95
N ASP A 25 5.42 -8.40 4.16
CA ASP A 25 5.73 -7.76 5.44
C ASP A 25 5.11 -6.36 5.53
N GLY A 26 5.04 -5.79 6.73
CA GLY A 26 4.58 -4.41 6.97
C GLY A 26 3.07 -4.27 7.07
N PHE A 27 2.59 -3.04 6.95
CA PHE A 27 1.21 -2.65 7.25
C PHE A 27 0.54 -2.07 6.03
N THR A 28 -0.73 -2.36 5.79
CA THR A 28 -1.47 -1.81 4.66
C THR A 28 -2.74 -1.15 5.13
N LEU A 29 -2.96 0.08 4.71
CA LEU A 29 -4.21 0.78 4.96
C LEU A 29 -5.29 0.22 4.04
N VAL A 30 -6.34 -0.27 4.66
CA VAL A 30 -7.56 -0.75 4.02
C VAL A 30 -8.63 0.30 4.22
N VAL A 31 -9.17 0.82 3.13
CA VAL A 31 -10.23 1.83 3.13
C VAL A 31 -11.43 1.22 2.41
N ASP A 32 -12.57 1.12 3.11
CA ASP A 32 -13.81 0.50 2.64
C ASP A 32 -13.60 -0.90 2.03
N GLY A 33 -12.71 -1.68 2.65
CA GLY A 33 -12.39 -3.04 2.20
C GLY A 33 -11.34 -3.14 1.09
N HIS A 34 -10.81 -2.02 0.59
CA HIS A 34 -9.77 -1.99 -0.43
C HIS A 34 -8.40 -1.63 0.14
N PHE A 35 -7.38 -2.43 -0.17
CA PHE A 35 -5.99 -2.09 0.09
C PHE A 35 -5.58 -0.87 -0.74
N LYS A 36 -5.04 0.16 -0.07
CA LYS A 36 -4.67 1.42 -0.70
C LYS A 36 -3.17 1.68 -0.64
N THR A 37 -2.64 1.79 0.57
CA THR A 37 -1.28 2.25 0.80
C THR A 37 -0.58 1.30 1.74
N ARG A 38 0.63 0.86 1.38
CA ARG A 38 1.51 0.08 2.27
C ARG A 38 2.42 1.03 3.04
N TYR A 39 2.64 0.70 4.29
CA TYR A 39 3.51 1.36 5.25
C TYR A 39 4.45 0.32 5.86
N ASP A 40 5.66 0.74 6.19
CA ASP A 40 6.63 -0.15 6.84
C ASP A 40 6.35 -0.34 8.34
N SER A 41 5.52 0.52 8.95
CA SER A 41 5.23 0.51 10.40
C SER A 41 3.76 0.71 10.71
N GLU A 42 3.28 0.06 11.78
CA GLU A 42 1.90 0.13 12.24
C GLU A 42 1.52 1.56 12.59
N THR A 43 2.41 2.27 13.28
CA THR A 43 2.22 3.66 13.71
C THR A 43 1.98 4.58 12.52
N ALA A 44 2.77 4.42 11.45
CA ALA A 44 2.63 5.22 10.23
C ALA A 44 1.30 4.93 9.51
N ALA A 45 0.89 3.65 9.45
CA ALA A 45 -0.42 3.28 8.91
C ALA A 45 -1.57 3.84 9.75
N ARG A 46 -1.44 3.82 11.08
CA ARG A 46 -2.44 4.36 12.01
C ARG A 46 -2.56 5.87 11.92
N GLU A 47 -1.44 6.60 11.90
CA GLU A 47 -1.45 8.07 11.77
C GLU A 47 -2.08 8.50 10.45
N ALA A 48 -1.67 7.88 9.34
CA ALA A 48 -2.26 8.18 8.03
C ALA A 48 -3.76 7.82 7.98
N GLY A 49 -4.15 6.71 8.59
CA GLY A 49 -5.54 6.31 8.71
C GLY A 49 -6.36 7.27 9.59
N ALA A 50 -5.79 7.77 10.69
CA ALA A 50 -6.43 8.75 11.56
C ALA A 50 -6.60 10.12 10.87
N GLU A 51 -5.59 10.57 10.10
CA GLU A 51 -5.71 11.78 9.28
C GLU A 51 -6.85 11.64 8.25
N LEU A 52 -6.92 10.47 7.61
CA LEU A 52 -7.96 10.19 6.62
C LEU A 52 -9.35 10.09 7.25
N LEU A 53 -9.48 9.47 8.44
CA LEU A 53 -10.73 9.40 9.19
C LEU A 53 -11.19 10.80 9.63
N GLY A 54 -10.25 11.65 10.04
CA GLY A 54 -10.52 13.04 10.41
C GLY A 54 -11.07 13.87 9.24
N ARG A 55 -10.58 13.65 8.02
CA ARG A 55 -11.14 14.27 6.80
C ARG A 55 -12.46 13.64 6.36
N PHE A 56 -12.59 12.33 6.51
CA PHE A 56 -13.72 11.56 6.00
C PHE A 56 -14.23 10.59 7.06
N PRO A 57 -15.01 11.07 8.04
CA PRO A 57 -15.50 10.24 9.15
C PRO A 57 -16.48 9.14 8.72
N MET A 58 -16.90 9.14 7.46
CA MET A 58 -17.77 8.11 6.88
C MET A 58 -17.02 6.88 6.36
N LEU A 59 -15.68 6.95 6.19
CA LEU A 59 -14.89 5.85 5.64
C LEU A 59 -14.60 4.80 6.71
N GLN A 60 -14.67 3.52 6.36
CA GLN A 60 -14.17 2.44 7.21
C GLN A 60 -12.69 2.24 6.96
N ILE A 61 -11.88 2.61 7.95
CA ILE A 61 -10.43 2.52 7.87
C ILE A 61 -9.91 1.42 8.79
N LEU A 62 -9.20 0.47 8.19
CA LEU A 62 -8.60 -0.68 8.84
C LEU A 62 -7.11 -0.70 8.52
N VAL A 63 -6.29 -1.09 9.49
CA VAL A 63 -4.87 -1.39 9.27
C VAL A 63 -4.72 -2.89 9.15
N TYR A 64 -4.27 -3.36 7.99
CA TYR A 64 -3.90 -4.74 7.76
C TYR A 64 -2.43 -4.95 8.13
N ASP A 65 -2.19 -5.82 9.09
CA ASP A 65 -0.85 -6.32 9.39
C ASP A 65 -0.58 -7.54 8.50
N ALA A 66 0.41 -7.43 7.63
CA ALA A 66 0.81 -8.52 6.76
C ALA A 66 1.54 -9.65 7.49
N ALA A 67 2.24 -9.35 8.58
CA ALA A 67 3.01 -10.34 9.33
C ALA A 67 2.09 -11.31 10.09
N THR A 68 1.00 -10.79 10.65
CA THR A 68 0.00 -11.59 11.37
C THR A 68 -1.22 -11.94 10.52
N GLY A 69 -1.41 -11.27 9.38
CA GLY A 69 -2.61 -11.37 8.55
C GLY A 69 -3.85 -10.75 9.20
N MET A 70 -3.68 -9.94 10.26
CA MET A 70 -4.78 -9.39 11.05
C MET A 70 -5.22 -8.03 10.52
N ARG A 71 -6.52 -7.72 10.66
CA ARG A 71 -7.09 -6.41 10.32
C ARG A 71 -7.57 -5.74 11.60
N SER A 72 -7.01 -4.57 11.89
CA SER A 72 -7.31 -3.80 13.10
C SER A 72 -8.03 -2.50 12.72
N PRO A 73 -9.27 -2.26 13.18
CA PRO A 73 -9.96 -1.00 12.93
C PRO A 73 -9.26 0.14 13.66
N LEU A 74 -9.19 1.30 13.00
CA LEU A 74 -8.90 2.55 13.66
C LEU A 74 -10.20 3.02 14.32
N GLN A 75 -10.24 2.98 15.66
CA GLN A 75 -11.32 3.54 16.47
C GLN A 75 -11.05 5.00 16.82
#